data_AF-A0A5C5GH04-F1
#
_entry.id   AF-A0A5C5GH04-F1
#
_cell.length_a   1.000
_cell.length_b   1.000
_cell.length_c   1.000
_cell.angle_alpha   90.00
_cell.angle_beta   90.00
_cell.angle_gamma   90.00
#
_symmetry.space_group_name_H-M   'P 1'
#
loop_
_entity.id
_entity.type
_entity.pdbx_description
1 polymer ?
#
loop_
_entity_poly.entity_id
_entity_poly.type
_entity_poly.pdbx_seq_one_letter_code
_entity_poly.pdbx_strand_id
1 'polypeptide(L)'
;MRRLLLWLAFILPTVAGAQESFATFARAVTNDAAVLARIDDILADPPVRTEDIGYYGFEDALPSKRALMTMLYRLSEAGALISVEDKSVSNLPAALTEAEVIAPDPENRFLTLPGFSGEGANSPRRDPLIALRRGFASHVDALNAAAAARGFTLIEVRKEGDELLLWPAPVAAAEEWSGVVLAPGVTLVPFDGVTYWSLLTYELMLDERDSALPDGLQE
;
A
#
# COMPACT_ATOMS: atom_id res chain seq x y z
N MET A 1 16.08 -1.11 -41.66
CA MET A 1 16.19 -0.06 -40.63
C MET A 1 16.34 -0.71 -39.26
N ARG A 2 17.55 -0.66 -38.68
CA ARG A 2 17.85 -1.14 -37.33
C ARG A 2 17.25 -0.15 -36.31
N ARG A 3 16.36 -0.62 -35.42
CA ARG A 3 15.98 0.15 -34.23
C ARG A 3 16.81 -0.34 -33.05
N LEU A 4 17.59 0.58 -32.50
CA LEU A 4 18.37 0.41 -31.28
C LEU A 4 17.45 0.07 -30.11
N LEU A 5 17.77 -1.01 -29.41
CA LEU A 5 17.37 -1.25 -28.03
C LEU A 5 18.16 -0.29 -27.13
N LEU A 6 17.52 0.77 -26.66
CA LEU A 6 18.01 1.55 -25.51
C LEU A 6 17.54 0.82 -24.25
N TRP A 7 18.40 -0.06 -23.73
CA TRP A 7 18.30 -0.52 -22.36
C TRP A 7 18.68 0.65 -21.46
N LEU A 8 17.67 1.31 -20.88
CA LEU A 8 17.87 2.11 -19.67
C LEU A 8 18.31 1.14 -18.58
N ALA A 9 19.58 1.24 -18.18
CA ALA A 9 20.08 0.56 -17.01
C ALA A 9 19.37 1.13 -15.78
N PHE A 10 18.29 0.50 -15.35
CA PHE A 10 17.82 0.61 -13.98
C PHE A 10 18.95 0.07 -13.11
N ILE A 11 19.70 0.97 -12.47
CA ILE A 11 20.64 0.59 -11.42
C ILE A 11 19.77 0.10 -10.26
N LEU A 12 19.57 -1.22 -10.20
CA LEU A 12 18.95 -1.85 -9.04
C LEU A 12 19.82 -1.52 -7.82
N PRO A 13 19.24 -1.04 -6.71
CA PRO A 13 19.99 -0.82 -5.48
C PRO A 13 20.72 -2.12 -5.09
N THR A 14 22.00 -2.02 -4.76
CA THR A 14 22.71 -3.14 -4.13
C THR A 14 22.09 -3.44 -2.76
N VAL A 15 22.30 -4.64 -2.22
CA VAL A 15 21.73 -5.03 -0.91
C VAL A 15 22.10 -4.03 0.21
N ALA A 16 23.33 -3.49 0.18
CA ALA A 16 23.77 -2.45 1.11
C ALA A 16 23.05 -1.10 0.87
N GLY A 17 22.86 -0.71 -0.40
CA GLY A 17 22.10 0.50 -0.74
C GLY A 17 20.62 0.41 -0.38
N ALA A 18 20.02 -0.78 -0.43
CA ALA A 18 18.64 -1.00 -0.01
C ALA A 18 18.46 -0.84 1.51
N GLN A 19 19.40 -1.33 2.32
CA GLN A 19 19.35 -1.17 3.78
C GLN A 19 19.45 0.30 4.21
N GLU A 20 20.36 1.06 3.60
CA GLU A 20 20.51 2.50 3.85
C GLU A 20 19.27 3.29 3.39
N SER A 21 18.70 2.92 2.24
CA SER A 21 17.45 3.49 1.74
C SER A 21 16.28 3.27 2.70
N PHE A 22 16.18 2.09 3.32
CA PHE A 22 15.11 1.79 4.28
C PHE A 22 15.27 2.53 5.61
N ALA A 23 16.47 2.57 6.18
CA ALA A 23 16.71 3.34 7.40
C ALA A 23 16.42 4.83 7.18
N THR A 24 16.74 5.35 5.99
CA THR A 24 16.44 6.74 5.62
C THR A 24 14.94 6.95 5.46
N PHE A 25 14.25 6.03 4.79
CA PHE A 25 12.80 6.05 4.66
C PHE A 25 12.10 6.00 6.02
N ALA A 26 12.53 5.11 6.91
CA ALA A 26 12.01 4.99 8.27
C ALA A 26 12.06 6.33 9.03
N ARG A 27 13.15 7.07 8.88
CA ARG A 27 13.31 8.41 9.48
C ARG A 27 12.43 9.47 8.81
N ALA A 28 12.06 9.28 7.55
CA ALA A 28 11.12 10.16 6.85
C ALA A 28 9.68 9.92 7.29
N VAL A 29 9.30 8.68 7.60
CA VAL A 29 7.93 8.32 8.00
C VAL A 29 7.66 8.50 9.50
N THR A 30 8.67 8.40 10.36
CA THR A 30 8.48 8.55 11.81
C THR A 30 9.65 9.23 12.51
N ASN A 31 9.33 9.96 13.58
CA ASN A 31 10.29 10.55 14.53
C ASN A 31 10.33 9.79 15.87
N ASP A 32 9.63 8.67 16.00
CA ASP A 32 9.62 7.87 17.22
C ASP A 32 10.99 7.19 17.41
N ALA A 33 11.74 7.65 18.42
CA ALA A 33 13.08 7.15 18.71
C ALA A 33 13.12 5.66 19.06
N ALA A 34 12.06 5.11 19.68
CA ALA A 34 11.99 3.69 20.02
C ALA A 34 11.79 2.85 18.75
N VAL A 35 10.95 3.31 17.83
CA VAL A 35 10.75 2.66 16.52
C VAL A 35 12.03 2.70 15.71
N LEU A 36 12.70 3.86 15.64
CA LEU A 36 13.95 4.03 14.89
C LEU A 36 15.09 3.17 15.47
N ALA A 37 15.24 3.10 16.80
CA ALA A 37 16.22 2.21 17.43
C ALA A 37 15.93 0.74 17.09
N ARG A 38 14.65 0.34 17.09
CA ARG A 38 14.26 -1.03 16.73
C ARG A 38 14.57 -1.35 15.26
N ILE A 39 14.43 -0.37 14.38
CA ILE A 39 14.78 -0.49 12.95
C ILE A 39 16.28 -0.73 12.77
N ASP A 40 17.12 0.00 13.50
CA ASP A 40 18.58 -0.21 13.48
C ASP A 40 18.95 -1.63 13.99
N ASP A 41 18.28 -2.12 15.04
CA ASP A 41 18.45 -3.50 15.53
C ASP A 41 18.06 -4.55 14.47
N ILE A 42 16.92 -4.36 13.80
CA ILE A 42 16.41 -5.27 12.76
C ILE A 42 17.37 -5.34 11.57
N LEU A 43 17.99 -4.22 11.19
CA LEU A 43 18.98 -4.20 10.11
C LEU A 43 20.25 -4.96 10.46
N ALA A 44 20.66 -4.92 11.73
CA ALA A 44 21.82 -5.64 12.23
C ALA A 44 21.56 -7.14 12.41
N ASP A 45 20.38 -7.52 12.91
CA ASP A 45 19.98 -8.91 13.17
C ASP A 45 18.52 -9.17 12.72
N PRO A 46 18.30 -9.44 11.43
CA PRO A 46 16.95 -9.63 10.89
C PRO A 46 16.28 -10.87 11.49
N PRO A 47 15.04 -10.76 12.01
CA PRO A 47 14.36 -11.89 12.64
C PRO A 47 14.13 -13.03 11.65
N VAL A 48 14.07 -14.24 12.19
CA VAL A 48 13.89 -15.49 11.41
C VAL A 48 12.53 -16.14 11.62
N ARG A 49 11.81 -15.71 12.66
CA ARG A 49 10.49 -16.24 13.01
C ARG A 49 9.39 -15.40 12.43
N THR A 50 8.33 -16.05 11.96
CA THR A 50 7.15 -15.43 11.37
C THR A 50 6.54 -14.37 12.26
N GLU A 51 6.36 -14.68 13.55
CA GLU A 51 5.71 -13.75 14.49
C GLU A 51 6.53 -12.48 14.73
N ASP A 52 7.85 -12.58 14.58
CA ASP A 52 8.75 -11.46 14.75
C ASP A 52 8.86 -10.62 13.46
N ILE A 53 8.73 -11.26 12.29
CA ILE A 53 8.72 -10.64 10.96
C ILE A 53 7.40 -9.90 10.70
N GLY A 54 6.27 -10.43 11.18
CA GLY A 54 4.93 -9.87 10.98
C GLY A 54 4.24 -10.29 9.67
N TYR A 55 4.89 -11.12 8.84
CA TYR A 55 4.34 -11.62 7.58
C TYR A 55 4.61 -13.12 7.42
N TYR A 56 3.58 -13.87 7.03
CA TYR A 56 3.69 -15.30 6.72
C TYR A 56 4.49 -15.55 5.43
N GLY A 57 5.30 -16.60 5.41
CA GLY A 57 6.03 -17.05 4.21
C GLY A 57 7.37 -16.37 3.95
N PHE A 58 7.86 -15.53 4.86
CA PHE A 58 9.14 -14.83 4.74
C PHE A 58 10.27 -15.43 5.60
N GLU A 59 10.02 -16.51 6.35
CA GLU A 59 10.98 -17.14 7.27
C GLU A 59 12.26 -17.60 6.54
N ASP A 60 12.08 -18.14 5.33
CA ASP A 60 13.16 -18.63 4.46
C ASP A 60 13.66 -17.57 3.45
N ALA A 61 13.12 -16.35 3.50
CA ALA A 61 13.57 -15.27 2.63
C ALA A 61 14.99 -14.80 3.00
N LEU A 62 15.65 -14.11 2.07
CA LEU A 62 16.97 -13.51 2.34
C LEU A 62 16.89 -12.56 3.57
N PRO A 63 17.95 -12.47 4.39
CA PRO A 63 17.94 -11.62 5.59
C PRO A 63 17.53 -10.17 5.31
N SER A 64 17.94 -9.61 4.17
CA SER A 64 17.55 -8.26 3.74
C SER A 64 16.05 -8.12 3.48
N LYS A 65 15.40 -9.15 2.90
CA LYS A 65 13.95 -9.15 2.68
C LYS A 65 13.21 -9.31 4.01
N ARG A 66 13.68 -10.17 4.92
CA ARG A 66 13.10 -10.28 6.27
C ARG A 66 13.20 -8.99 7.05
N ALA A 67 14.38 -8.35 7.05
CA ALA A 67 14.59 -7.05 7.68
C ALA A 67 13.58 -6.02 7.15
N LEU A 68 13.49 -5.92 5.82
CA LEU A 68 12.54 -5.07 5.12
C LEU A 68 11.10 -5.30 5.58
N MET A 69 10.60 -6.52 5.46
CA MET A 69 9.22 -6.84 5.85
C MET A 69 8.99 -6.52 7.32
N THR A 70 9.94 -6.87 8.20
CA THR A 70 9.86 -6.55 9.62
C THR A 70 9.79 -5.03 9.86
N MET A 71 10.60 -4.23 9.18
CA MET A 71 10.56 -2.77 9.33
C MET A 71 9.22 -2.19 8.89
N LEU A 72 8.66 -2.64 7.76
CA LEU A 72 7.32 -2.22 7.32
C LEU A 72 6.25 -2.58 8.34
N TYR A 73 6.31 -3.79 8.89
CA TYR A 73 5.42 -4.22 9.97
C TYR A 73 5.52 -3.30 11.19
N ARG A 74 6.74 -2.99 11.67
CA ARG A 74 6.93 -2.10 12.84
C ARG A 74 6.47 -0.66 12.58
N LEU A 75 6.71 -0.14 11.38
CA LEU A 75 6.22 1.18 10.99
C LEU A 75 4.68 1.22 10.94
N SER A 76 4.05 0.14 10.48
CA SER A 76 2.58 0.00 10.53
C SER A 76 2.05 -0.12 11.96
N GLU A 77 2.65 -0.96 12.81
CA GLU A 77 2.24 -1.08 14.22
C GLU A 77 2.36 0.25 14.98
N ALA A 78 3.35 1.08 14.61
CA ALA A 78 3.54 2.40 15.17
C ALA A 78 2.58 3.47 14.61
N GLY A 79 1.71 3.13 13.65
CA GLY A 79 0.80 4.06 12.98
C GLY A 79 1.48 5.03 12.00
N ALA A 80 2.77 4.82 11.67
CA ALA A 80 3.48 5.61 10.66
C ALA A 80 3.07 5.22 9.23
N LEU A 81 2.65 3.96 9.06
CA LEU A 81 1.99 3.45 7.86
C LEU A 81 0.59 3.00 8.20
N ILE A 82 -0.34 3.19 7.26
CA ILE A 82 -1.70 2.66 7.32
C ILE A 82 -1.68 1.34 6.56
N SER A 83 -1.82 0.23 7.28
CA SER A 83 -1.99 -1.10 6.69
C SER A 83 -3.46 -1.49 6.68
N VAL A 84 -3.92 -2.02 5.56
CA VAL A 84 -5.23 -2.64 5.43
C VAL A 84 -5.08 -3.99 4.71
N GLU A 85 -5.40 -5.08 5.42
CA GLU A 85 -5.36 -6.44 4.87
C GLU A 85 -6.45 -6.64 3.81
N ASP A 86 -6.19 -7.53 2.86
CA ASP A 86 -7.07 -7.93 1.76
C ASP A 86 -8.54 -8.13 2.17
N LYS A 87 -8.79 -8.90 3.24
CA LYS A 87 -10.12 -9.25 3.77
C LYS A 87 -10.87 -8.07 4.42
N SER A 88 -10.21 -6.92 4.48
CA SER A 88 -10.70 -5.71 5.13
C SER A 88 -10.42 -4.46 4.30
N VAL A 89 -10.00 -4.61 3.04
CA VAL A 89 -9.55 -3.47 2.23
C VAL A 89 -10.69 -2.49 1.94
N SER A 90 -11.93 -2.97 1.92
CA SER A 90 -13.14 -2.16 1.94
C SER A 90 -13.21 -1.14 3.08
N ASN A 91 -12.51 -1.37 4.20
CA ASN A 91 -12.42 -0.45 5.34
C ASN A 91 -11.35 0.64 5.18
N LEU A 92 -10.64 0.73 4.05
CA LEU A 92 -9.62 1.74 3.83
C LEU A 92 -10.09 3.18 4.17
N PRO A 93 -11.29 3.65 3.78
CA PRO A 93 -11.74 4.98 4.16
C PRO A 93 -11.89 5.17 5.68
N ALA A 94 -12.30 4.12 6.40
CA ALA A 94 -12.40 4.15 7.85
C ALA A 94 -11.01 4.22 8.49
N ALA A 95 -10.05 3.42 8.01
CA ALA A 95 -8.66 3.46 8.48
C ALA A 95 -8.01 4.83 8.25
N LEU A 96 -8.24 5.45 7.09
CA LEU A 96 -7.77 6.81 6.79
C LEU A 96 -8.43 7.86 7.70
N THR A 97 -9.69 7.66 8.08
CA THR A 97 -10.40 8.56 8.99
C THR A 97 -9.89 8.42 10.43
N GLU A 98 -9.68 7.19 10.90
CA GLU A 98 -9.14 6.89 12.23
C GLU A 98 -7.71 7.43 12.40
N ALA A 99 -6.90 7.36 11.35
CA ALA A 99 -5.56 7.96 11.29
C ALA A 99 -5.58 9.50 11.10
N GLU A 100 -6.76 10.13 11.10
CA GLU A 100 -6.97 11.58 10.90
C GLU A 100 -6.42 12.13 9.57
N VAL A 101 -6.14 11.25 8.60
CA VAL A 101 -5.65 11.60 7.26
C VAL A 101 -6.75 12.22 6.42
N ILE A 102 -7.99 11.76 6.60
CA ILE A 102 -9.18 12.36 5.98
C ILE A 102 -10.19 12.74 7.07
N ALA A 103 -11.05 13.72 6.75
CA ALA A 103 -12.17 14.03 7.64
C ALA A 103 -13.27 12.95 7.52
N PRO A 104 -14.04 12.68 8.60
CA PRO A 104 -15.26 11.89 8.50
C PRO A 104 -16.18 12.49 7.43
N ASP A 105 -16.70 11.64 6.53
CA ASP A 105 -17.57 12.10 5.45
C ASP A 105 -19.04 11.85 5.77
N PRO A 106 -19.81 12.89 6.16
CA PRO A 106 -21.23 12.74 6.50
C PRO A 106 -22.09 12.38 5.28
N GLU A 107 -21.59 12.63 4.07
CA GLU A 107 -22.26 12.29 2.81
C GLU A 107 -21.95 10.85 2.37
N ASN A 108 -21.05 10.15 3.06
CA ASN A 108 -20.68 8.76 2.80
C ASN A 108 -20.27 8.52 1.33
N ARG A 109 -19.54 9.49 0.75
CA ARG A 109 -19.02 9.48 -0.63
C ARG A 109 -17.88 8.51 -0.80
N PHE A 110 -17.22 8.13 0.28
CA PHE A 110 -16.29 7.01 0.29
C PHE A 110 -17.08 5.70 0.20
N LEU A 111 -16.61 4.78 -0.65
CA LEU A 111 -17.28 3.52 -0.98
C LEU A 111 -17.91 2.87 0.25
N THR A 112 -19.22 3.00 0.38
CA THR A 112 -20.01 2.05 1.16
C THR A 112 -20.34 0.92 0.22
N LEU A 113 -19.56 -0.16 0.29
CA LEU A 113 -19.83 -1.32 -0.55
C LEU A 113 -21.25 -1.83 -0.26
N PRO A 114 -22.13 -1.90 -1.26
CA PRO A 114 -23.48 -2.37 -1.03
C PRO A 114 -23.46 -3.84 -0.62
N GLY A 115 -23.70 -4.13 0.66
CA GLY A 115 -24.23 -5.41 1.14
C GLY A 115 -23.43 -6.67 0.79
N PHE A 116 -22.11 -6.59 0.66
CA PHE A 116 -21.25 -7.78 0.58
C PHE A 116 -21.01 -8.39 1.98
N SER A 117 -22.07 -8.50 2.79
CA SER A 117 -21.99 -9.23 4.05
C SER A 117 -22.03 -10.72 3.72
N GLY A 118 -20.91 -11.39 3.97
CA GLY A 118 -20.73 -12.81 3.72
C GLY A 118 -21.77 -13.65 4.45
N GLU A 119 -22.80 -14.08 3.73
CA GLU A 119 -23.56 -15.30 3.98
C GLU A 119 -24.39 -15.60 2.74
N GLY A 120 -23.84 -16.48 1.88
CA GLY A 120 -24.56 -17.25 0.86
C GLY A 120 -25.54 -16.51 -0.06
N ALA A 121 -25.13 -16.24 -1.30
CA ALA A 121 -25.83 -16.64 -2.53
C ALA A 121 -25.33 -15.82 -3.71
N ASN A 122 -24.83 -16.52 -4.74
CA ASN A 122 -24.79 -16.14 -6.15
C ASN A 122 -24.30 -14.72 -6.47
N SER A 123 -23.11 -14.65 -7.10
CA SER A 123 -22.51 -13.51 -7.82
C SER A 123 -23.21 -12.16 -7.66
N PRO A 124 -22.52 -11.09 -7.23
CA PRO A 124 -23.15 -9.76 -7.09
C PRO A 124 -24.04 -9.48 -8.29
N ARG A 125 -25.28 -9.04 -8.04
CA ARG A 125 -26.17 -8.59 -9.12
C ARG A 125 -25.31 -7.67 -10.00
N ARG A 126 -25.24 -7.93 -11.30
CA ARG A 126 -24.29 -7.26 -12.20
C ARG A 126 -24.33 -5.73 -12.08
N ASP A 127 -25.51 -5.17 -11.76
CA ASP A 127 -25.71 -3.73 -11.67
C ASP A 127 -24.86 -3.06 -10.55
N PRO A 128 -24.87 -3.53 -9.28
CA PRO A 128 -23.93 -3.10 -8.24
C PRO A 128 -22.45 -3.14 -8.64
N LEU A 129 -22.00 -4.23 -9.28
CA LEU A 129 -20.60 -4.35 -9.70
C LEU A 129 -20.25 -3.37 -10.81
N ILE A 130 -21.14 -3.18 -11.79
CA ILE A 130 -20.96 -2.18 -12.86
C ILE A 130 -20.89 -0.77 -12.26
N ALA A 131 -21.74 -0.45 -11.28
CA ALA A 131 -21.71 0.84 -10.60
C ALA A 131 -20.41 1.04 -9.81
N LEU A 132 -19.97 0.02 -9.06
CA LEU A 132 -18.69 0.02 -8.35
C LEU A 132 -17.53 0.30 -9.32
N ARG A 133 -17.41 -0.49 -10.39
CA ARG A 133 -16.37 -0.33 -11.40
C ARG A 133 -16.36 1.08 -12.00
N ARG A 134 -17.51 1.60 -12.40
CA ARG A 134 -17.61 2.96 -12.99
C ARG A 134 -17.25 4.07 -12.01
N GLY A 135 -17.52 3.88 -10.72
CA GLY A 135 -17.27 4.87 -9.69
C GLY A 135 -15.88 4.77 -9.05
N PHE A 136 -15.14 3.68 -9.27
CA PHE A 136 -13.94 3.38 -8.51
C PHE A 136 -12.81 4.40 -8.71
N ALA A 137 -12.53 4.81 -9.95
CA ALA A 137 -11.51 5.83 -10.20
C ALA A 137 -11.85 7.16 -9.50
N SER A 138 -13.10 7.62 -9.60
CA SER A 138 -13.57 8.81 -8.90
C SER A 138 -13.55 8.66 -7.37
N HIS A 139 -13.71 7.44 -6.86
CA HIS A 139 -13.57 7.15 -5.45
C HIS A 139 -12.11 7.33 -4.99
N VAL A 140 -11.15 6.80 -5.74
CA VAL A 140 -9.71 6.99 -5.47
C VAL A 140 -9.35 8.47 -5.52
N ASP A 141 -9.83 9.20 -6.54
CA ASP A 141 -9.64 10.65 -6.65
C ASP A 141 -10.20 11.39 -5.42
N ALA A 142 -11.37 10.98 -4.93
CA ALA A 142 -11.99 11.57 -3.75
C ALA A 142 -11.18 11.31 -2.47
N LEU A 143 -10.62 10.10 -2.30
CA LEU A 143 -9.74 9.79 -1.18
C LEU A 143 -8.47 10.64 -1.21
N ASN A 144 -7.82 10.72 -2.38
CA ASN A 144 -6.62 11.54 -2.57
C ASN A 144 -6.91 13.04 -2.31
N ALA A 145 -8.04 13.55 -2.81
CA ALA A 145 -8.45 14.93 -2.57
C ALA A 145 -8.75 15.20 -1.09
N ALA A 146 -9.36 14.25 -0.38
CA ALA A 146 -9.64 14.37 1.04
C ALA A 146 -8.36 14.36 1.89
N ALA A 147 -7.38 13.53 1.53
CA ALA A 147 -6.06 13.53 2.18
C ALA A 147 -5.31 14.83 1.92
N ALA A 148 -5.33 15.31 0.67
CA ALA A 148 -4.73 16.59 0.28
C ALA A 148 -5.34 17.77 1.05
N ALA A 149 -6.65 17.76 1.34
CA ALA A 149 -7.30 18.77 2.16
C ALA A 149 -6.79 18.79 3.62
N ARG A 150 -6.16 17.71 4.09
CA ARG A 150 -5.47 17.62 5.39
C ARG A 150 -3.95 17.81 5.29
N GLY A 151 -3.44 18.13 4.10
CA GLY A 151 -2.01 18.39 3.88
C GLY A 151 -1.18 17.15 3.57
N PHE A 152 -1.84 16.03 3.24
CA PHE A 152 -1.17 14.77 2.93
C PHE A 152 -1.28 14.40 1.45
N THR A 153 -0.24 13.75 0.94
CA THR A 153 -0.29 12.94 -0.28
C THR A 153 -0.20 11.49 0.15
N LEU A 154 -1.10 10.64 -0.35
CA LEU A 154 -1.05 9.20 -0.09
C LEU A 154 0.01 8.56 -0.99
N ILE A 155 1.03 7.98 -0.36
CA ILE A 155 2.06 7.19 -1.04
C ILE A 155 1.85 5.72 -0.69
N GLU A 156 1.64 4.88 -1.70
CA GLU A 156 1.62 3.43 -1.53
C GLU A 156 3.05 2.89 -1.43
N VAL A 157 3.28 2.05 -0.41
CA VAL A 157 4.46 1.19 -0.35
C VAL A 157 4.15 -0.08 -1.15
N ARG A 158 4.31 0.00 -2.47
CA ARG A 158 3.95 -1.08 -3.39
C ARG A 158 4.93 -2.23 -3.25
N LYS A 159 4.40 -3.39 -2.85
CA LYS A 159 5.14 -4.64 -2.69
C LYS A 159 4.26 -5.85 -3.02
N GLU A 160 4.88 -7.01 -3.19
CA GLU A 160 4.17 -8.28 -3.15
C GLU A 160 3.54 -8.50 -1.77
N GLY A 161 2.30 -8.98 -1.74
CA GLY A 161 1.55 -9.30 -0.53
C GLY A 161 0.05 -9.13 -0.70
N ASP A 162 -0.64 -9.34 0.41
CA ASP A 162 -2.10 -9.34 0.60
C ASP A 162 -2.56 -8.15 1.45
N GLU A 163 -1.79 -7.06 1.46
CA GLU A 163 -2.15 -5.84 2.20
C GLU A 163 -1.82 -4.59 1.37
N LEU A 164 -2.62 -3.55 1.61
CA LEU A 164 -2.36 -2.20 1.15
C LEU A 164 -1.64 -1.44 2.24
N LEU A 165 -0.42 -0.95 1.96
CA LEU A 165 0.34 -0.07 2.85
C LEU A 165 0.38 1.35 2.28
N LEU A 166 -0.18 2.30 3.02
CA LEU A 166 -0.15 3.72 2.67
C LEU A 166 0.64 4.53 3.69
N TRP A 167 1.49 5.41 3.21
CA TRP A 167 2.09 6.49 3.97
C TRP A 167 1.35 7.80 3.66
N PRO A 168 0.68 8.42 4.65
CA PRO A 168 0.18 9.79 4.51
C PRO A 168 1.34 10.78 4.63
N ALA A 169 2.02 11.03 3.51
CA ALA A 169 3.22 11.85 3.47
C ALA A 169 2.85 13.35 3.41
N PRO A 170 3.53 14.22 4.18
CA PRO A 170 3.52 15.65 3.89
C PRO A 170 3.96 15.90 2.44
N VAL A 171 3.40 16.90 1.77
CA VAL A 171 3.64 17.17 0.33
C VAL A 171 5.11 17.16 -0.06
N ALA A 172 5.97 17.84 0.71
CA ALA A 172 7.41 17.89 0.43
C ALA A 172 8.09 16.50 0.51
N ALA A 173 7.67 15.67 1.46
CA ALA A 173 8.17 14.30 1.56
C ALA A 173 7.61 13.43 0.42
N ALA A 174 6.36 13.62 0.03
CA ALA A 174 5.79 12.91 -1.11
C ALA A 174 6.54 13.19 -2.41
N GLU A 175 6.94 14.44 -2.67
CA GLU A 175 7.74 14.83 -3.83
C GLU A 175 9.12 14.17 -3.85
N GLU A 176 9.77 14.07 -2.68
CA GLU A 176 11.09 13.45 -2.54
C GLU A 176 11.04 11.93 -2.74
N TRP A 177 10.02 11.28 -2.18
CA TRP A 177 9.99 9.82 -2.02
C TRP A 177 9.19 9.10 -3.12
N SER A 178 8.37 9.81 -3.90
CA SER A 178 7.62 9.21 -5.00
C SER A 178 8.55 8.61 -6.07
N GLY A 179 8.29 7.36 -6.45
CA GLY A 179 9.07 6.61 -7.43
C GLY A 179 10.37 6.00 -6.89
N VAL A 180 10.67 6.18 -5.60
CA VAL A 180 11.87 5.59 -4.98
C VAL A 180 11.69 4.08 -4.81
N VAL A 181 12.66 3.32 -5.32
CA VAL A 181 12.77 1.88 -5.09
C VAL A 181 13.54 1.65 -3.79
N LEU A 182 12.85 1.24 -2.74
CA LEU A 182 13.48 1.00 -1.44
C LEU A 182 14.27 -0.30 -1.42
N ALA A 183 13.78 -1.31 -2.14
CA ALA A 183 14.46 -2.60 -2.37
C ALA A 183 13.88 -3.28 -3.62
N PRO A 184 14.53 -4.34 -4.14
CA PRO A 184 13.93 -5.16 -5.19
C PRO A 184 12.49 -5.60 -4.84
N GLY A 185 11.53 -5.21 -5.67
CA GLY A 185 10.11 -5.50 -5.49
C GLY A 185 9.40 -4.65 -4.43
N VAL A 186 10.00 -3.58 -3.92
CA VAL A 186 9.35 -2.60 -3.04
C VAL A 186 9.61 -1.17 -3.52
N THR A 187 8.56 -0.49 -3.95
CA THR A 187 8.62 0.85 -4.55
C THR A 187 7.59 1.76 -3.91
N LEU A 188 7.94 3.03 -3.72
CA LEU A 188 7.02 4.06 -3.29
C LEU A 188 6.34 4.67 -4.51
N VAL A 189 5.03 4.67 -4.57
CA VAL A 189 4.28 5.24 -5.68
C VAL A 189 3.11 6.09 -5.17
N PRO A 190 2.71 7.16 -5.87
CA PRO A 190 1.45 7.84 -5.55
C PRO A 190 0.30 6.84 -5.54
N PHE A 191 -0.61 6.96 -4.57
CA PHE A 191 -1.75 6.07 -4.46
C PHE A 191 -2.68 6.23 -5.67
N ASP A 192 -2.61 5.27 -6.58
CA ASP A 192 -3.37 5.22 -7.83
C ASP A 192 -4.60 4.31 -7.75
N GLY A 193 -4.73 3.51 -6.68
CA GLY A 193 -5.85 2.59 -6.47
C GLY A 193 -5.75 1.25 -7.20
N VAL A 194 -4.67 0.95 -7.92
CA VAL A 194 -4.49 -0.34 -8.62
C VAL A 194 -4.42 -1.51 -7.64
N THR A 195 -3.56 -1.40 -6.63
CA THR A 195 -3.45 -2.40 -5.55
C THR A 195 -4.75 -2.48 -4.77
N TYR A 196 -5.39 -1.33 -4.49
CA TYR A 196 -6.67 -1.29 -3.79
C TYR A 196 -7.77 -2.05 -4.56
N TRP A 197 -7.90 -1.81 -5.87
CA TRP A 197 -8.84 -2.55 -6.71
C TRP A 197 -8.57 -4.05 -6.65
N SER A 198 -7.30 -4.44 -6.82
CA SER A 198 -6.91 -5.86 -6.86
C SER A 198 -7.30 -6.58 -5.57
N LEU A 199 -6.96 -6.00 -4.41
CA LEU A 199 -7.34 -6.53 -3.10
C LEU A 199 -8.86 -6.51 -2.91
N LEU A 200 -9.55 -5.47 -3.37
CA LEU A 200 -11.00 -5.38 -3.24
C LEU A 200 -11.70 -6.49 -4.04
N THR A 201 -11.23 -6.78 -5.25
CA THR A 201 -11.79 -7.89 -6.05
C THR A 201 -11.54 -9.25 -5.44
N TYR A 202 -10.42 -9.40 -4.70
CA TYR A 202 -10.15 -10.59 -3.90
C TYR A 202 -11.09 -10.70 -2.70
N GLU A 203 -11.26 -9.62 -1.91
CA GLU A 203 -12.22 -9.55 -0.80
C GLU A 203 -13.64 -9.92 -1.25
N LEU A 204 -14.03 -9.42 -2.42
CA LEU A 204 -15.35 -9.63 -3.02
C LEU A 204 -15.49 -10.97 -3.75
N MET A 205 -14.43 -11.79 -3.82
CA MET A 205 -14.40 -13.09 -4.50
C MET A 205 -14.91 -13.00 -5.95
N LEU A 206 -14.52 -11.95 -6.67
CA LEU A 206 -14.90 -11.76 -8.07
C LEU A 206 -14.17 -12.76 -8.98
N ASP A 207 -14.80 -13.10 -10.10
CA ASP A 207 -14.12 -13.89 -11.13
C ASP A 207 -13.09 -13.04 -11.90
N GLU A 208 -12.22 -13.68 -12.66
CA GLU A 208 -11.15 -13.02 -13.42
C GLU A 208 -11.70 -11.95 -14.39
N ARG A 209 -12.86 -12.22 -15.00
CA ARG A 209 -13.50 -11.30 -15.95
C ARG A 209 -13.96 -10.02 -15.24
N ASP A 210 -14.50 -10.17 -14.05
CA ASP A 210 -15.02 -9.07 -13.23
C ASP A 210 -13.92 -8.35 -12.43
N SER A 211 -12.71 -8.93 -12.38
CA SER A 211 -11.54 -8.40 -11.66
C SER A 211 -10.63 -7.49 -12.48
N ALA A 212 -10.83 -7.39 -13.80
CA ALA A 212 -10.05 -6.49 -14.66
C ALA A 212 -10.04 -5.04 -14.14
N LEU A 213 -8.96 -4.28 -14.33
CA LEU A 213 -8.91 -2.89 -13.86
C LEU A 213 -10.09 -2.06 -14.42
N PRO A 214 -10.74 -1.22 -13.60
CA PRO A 214 -11.73 -0.27 -14.05
C PRO A 214 -11.14 0.77 -15.01
N ASP A 215 -11.99 1.30 -15.89
CA ASP A 215 -11.61 2.43 -16.73
C ASP A 215 -11.16 3.61 -15.86
N GLY A 216 -10.02 4.22 -16.20
CA GLY A 216 -9.46 5.35 -15.45
C GLY A 216 -8.34 4.98 -14.47
N LEU A 217 -8.17 3.70 -14.15
CA LEU A 217 -6.94 3.19 -13.53
C LEU A 217 -5.97 2.78 -14.64
N GLN A 218 -4.69 3.16 -14.53
CA GLN A 218 -3.63 2.75 -15.46
C GLN A 218 -2.55 1.99 -14.68
N GLU A 219 -2.01 0.93 -15.31
CA GLU A 219 -0.81 0.24 -14.83
C GLU A 219 0.46 1.08 -14.97
#